data_AF-A0A8S1AFV9-F1
#
_entry.id   AF-A0A8S1AFV9-F1
#
_cell.length_a   1.000
_cell.length_b   1.000
_cell.length_c   1.000
_cell.angle_alpha   90.00
_cell.angle_beta   90.00
_cell.angle_gamma   90.00
#
_symmetry.space_group_name_H-M   'P 1'
#
loop_
_entity.id
_entity.type
_entity.pdbx_description
1 polymer ?
#
loop_
_entity_poly.entity_id
_entity_poly.type
_entity_poly.pdbx_seq_one_letter_code
_entity_poly.pdbx_strand_id
1 'polypeptide(L)'
;MPRWMYLLFLCVVVGATEHGNDEWLEVTIEQGPVRGQLDSGGELWTFLNIPYATAPTGKNKFKAPLPPPTWTKTYDAIDRGVICPQFVWKPIMPGDFTMQEDCLIANIYVPDTRRKNLSVLVYVHGGAFQVGYGDWLKAKNLLKYKDLIVVTFNYRLGIHGFLCLGTEDIPGNAGMKDQVALLKWVQHNIAAFGGNPNDVTIAGYSAGSMSVDLLTISKSAEGLFHKVIPESGSNLGTFATQPNPIQNAKDHAKTLNFTNVDNIYHLEEFYKTLPYDTLIGEGLNLAAPYFFTPCVEQETGDEEYRNMKKIMRNIWHNFVKTGKPVPKGSSLPSWPPVGADTSPYMSLGQTVELRSSALTENRTRFWANIYQKYYLEPLSPPKPYSRSDL
;
A
#
# COMPACT_ATOMS: atom_id res chain seq x y z
N MET A 1 -34.50 -45.63 67.88
CA MET A 1 -33.47 -44.57 67.96
C MET A 1 -32.39 -44.87 66.92
N PRO A 2 -32.27 -44.07 65.84
CA PRO A 2 -31.06 -44.10 65.00
C PRO A 2 -30.27 -42.79 65.10
N ARG A 3 -28.96 -42.96 65.22
CA ARG A 3 -27.90 -41.94 65.28
C ARG A 3 -27.77 -41.20 63.95
N TRP A 4 -27.62 -39.88 64.00
CA TRP A 4 -27.21 -39.05 62.87
C TRP A 4 -25.69 -38.85 62.94
N MET A 5 -25.00 -39.21 61.87
CA MET A 5 -23.55 -39.06 61.70
C MET A 5 -23.31 -37.82 60.83
N TYR A 6 -22.72 -36.77 61.41
CA TYR A 6 -22.36 -35.55 60.68
C TYR A 6 -21.03 -35.78 59.94
N LEU A 7 -21.06 -35.68 58.61
CA LEU A 7 -19.88 -35.60 57.75
C LEU A 7 -19.44 -34.13 57.63
N LEU A 8 -18.25 -33.83 58.14
CA LEU A 8 -17.55 -32.55 57.95
C LEU A 8 -16.87 -32.56 56.57
N PHE A 9 -17.36 -31.73 55.64
CA PHE A 9 -16.66 -31.44 54.39
C PHE A 9 -15.61 -30.35 54.63
N LEU A 10 -14.34 -30.74 54.57
CA LEU A 10 -13.20 -29.82 54.58
C LEU A 10 -13.09 -29.19 53.17
N CYS A 11 -13.48 -27.92 53.01
CA CYS A 11 -13.18 -27.16 51.80
C CYS A 11 -11.72 -26.70 51.86
N VAL A 12 -10.86 -27.33 51.07
CA VAL A 12 -9.51 -26.83 50.78
C VAL A 12 -9.66 -25.66 49.81
N VAL A 13 -9.47 -24.43 50.29
CA VAL A 13 -9.30 -23.26 49.44
C VAL A 13 -7.90 -23.33 48.84
N VAL A 14 -7.80 -23.81 47.60
CA VAL A 14 -6.61 -23.62 46.78
C VAL A 14 -6.64 -22.15 46.34
N GLY A 15 -5.74 -21.35 46.90
CA GLY A 15 -5.50 -19.99 46.41
C GLY A 15 -5.01 -20.05 44.98
N ALA A 16 -5.86 -19.67 44.03
CA ALA A 16 -5.41 -19.35 42.68
C ALA A 16 -4.54 -18.10 42.79
N THR A 17 -3.29 -18.19 42.33
CA THR A 17 -2.46 -17.02 42.10
C THR A 17 -3.06 -16.23 40.94
N GLU A 18 -3.73 -15.12 41.23
CA GLU A 18 -4.18 -14.15 40.23
C GLU A 18 -2.96 -13.58 39.49
N HIS A 19 -2.88 -13.88 38.20
CA HIS A 19 -1.94 -13.27 37.28
C HIS A 19 -2.69 -12.20 36.47
N GLY A 20 -2.37 -10.93 36.74
CA GLY A 20 -2.74 -9.77 35.93
C GLY A 20 -4.06 -9.10 36.32
N ASN A 21 -4.03 -7.80 36.63
CA ASN A 21 -5.24 -7.00 36.82
C ASN A 21 -6.10 -7.06 35.54
N ASP A 22 -7.31 -7.62 35.62
CA ASP A 22 -8.34 -7.68 34.55
C ASP A 22 -8.99 -6.31 34.26
N GLU A 23 -8.24 -5.22 34.37
CA GLU A 23 -8.73 -3.88 34.09
C GLU A 23 -8.65 -3.57 32.60
N TRP A 24 -9.80 -3.28 32.00
CA TRP A 24 -9.93 -2.92 30.59
C TRP A 24 -10.63 -1.57 30.44
N LEU A 25 -10.27 -0.86 29.37
CA LEU A 25 -10.87 0.43 29.01
C LEU A 25 -11.38 0.35 27.57
N GLU A 26 -12.67 0.62 27.38
CA GLU A 26 -13.26 0.70 26.04
C GLU A 26 -13.34 2.15 25.57
N VAL A 27 -12.94 2.39 24.32
CA VAL A 27 -12.98 3.68 23.63
C VAL A 27 -13.64 3.47 22.27
N THR A 28 -14.59 4.32 21.90
CA THR A 28 -15.20 4.29 20.57
C THR A 28 -14.47 5.23 19.63
N ILE A 29 -13.95 4.69 18.52
CA ILE A 29 -13.33 5.44 17.42
C ILE A 29 -14.23 5.37 16.17
N GLU A 30 -13.88 6.08 15.09
CA GLU A 30 -14.69 6.09 13.85
C GLU A 30 -14.90 4.67 13.27
N GLN A 31 -13.92 3.78 13.44
CA GLN A 31 -13.98 2.41 12.92
C GLN A 31 -14.84 1.46 13.77
N GLY A 32 -15.10 1.79 15.04
CA GLY A 32 -15.84 0.96 15.99
C GLY A 32 -15.31 1.00 17.43
N PRO A 33 -15.88 0.21 18.36
CA PRO A 33 -15.41 0.12 19.74
C PRO A 33 -14.08 -0.62 19.86
N VAL A 34 -13.17 -0.12 20.70
CA VAL A 34 -11.84 -0.69 20.94
C VAL A 34 -11.60 -0.84 22.42
N ARG A 35 -11.13 -2.02 22.84
CA ARG A 35 -10.80 -2.32 24.23
C ARG A 35 -9.29 -2.45 24.42
N GLY A 36 -8.73 -1.57 25.24
CA GLY A 36 -7.36 -1.61 25.72
C GLY A 36 -7.26 -2.23 27.11
N GLN A 37 -6.02 -2.37 27.60
CA GLN A 37 -5.71 -2.97 28.90
C GLN A 37 -4.80 -2.05 29.70
N LEU A 38 -4.96 -2.07 31.02
CA LEU A 38 -4.02 -1.44 31.92
C LEU A 38 -2.70 -2.21 31.86
N ASP A 39 -1.58 -1.51 31.73
CA ASP A 39 -0.28 -2.15 31.70
C ASP A 39 0.09 -2.76 33.06
N SER A 40 1.09 -3.64 33.07
CA SER A 40 1.50 -4.34 34.29
C SER A 40 1.99 -3.43 35.42
N GLY A 41 2.33 -2.17 35.09
CA GLY A 41 2.72 -1.16 36.08
C GLY A 41 1.53 -0.47 36.74
N GLY A 42 0.32 -0.63 36.20
CA GLY A 42 -0.90 -0.02 36.72
C GLY A 42 -0.99 1.48 36.44
N GLU A 43 -0.21 2.02 35.50
CA GLU A 43 -0.12 3.47 35.28
C GLU A 43 -0.49 3.92 33.86
N LEU A 44 -0.54 2.98 32.91
CA LEU A 44 -0.73 3.28 31.50
C LEU A 44 -1.80 2.38 30.88
N TRP A 45 -2.81 2.97 30.27
CA TRP A 45 -3.72 2.26 29.37
C TRP A 45 -3.04 2.04 28.03
N THR A 46 -3.05 0.81 27.56
CA THR A 46 -2.45 0.41 26.28
C THR A 46 -3.51 -0.11 25.33
N PHE A 47 -3.49 0.41 24.11
CA PHE A 47 -4.31 -0.07 23.01
C PHE A 47 -3.36 -0.43 21.86
N LEU A 48 -3.12 -1.72 21.68
CA LEU A 48 -2.10 -2.23 20.77
C LEU A 48 -2.74 -2.81 19.51
N ASN A 49 -2.00 -2.74 18.40
CA ASN A 49 -2.35 -3.33 17.12
C ASN A 49 -3.68 -2.86 16.50
N ILE A 50 -4.11 -1.61 16.73
CA ILE A 50 -5.30 -1.06 16.09
C ILE A 50 -5.03 -0.82 14.59
N PRO A 51 -5.81 -1.37 13.65
CA PRO A 51 -5.65 -1.07 12.23
C PRO A 51 -5.98 0.41 11.92
N TYR A 52 -4.99 1.18 11.44
CA TYR A 52 -5.19 2.58 11.04
C TYR A 52 -5.42 2.73 9.53
N ALA A 53 -5.08 1.70 8.77
CA ALA A 53 -5.27 1.57 7.34
C ALA A 53 -5.25 0.08 6.95
N THR A 54 -5.52 -0.23 5.69
CA THR A 54 -5.32 -1.58 5.12
C THR A 54 -4.25 -1.51 4.04
N ALA A 55 -3.16 -2.28 4.18
CA ALA A 55 -2.22 -2.43 3.08
C ALA A 55 -2.85 -3.33 2.01
N PRO A 56 -2.83 -2.92 0.73
CA PRO A 56 -3.16 -3.84 -0.35
C PRO A 56 -2.23 -5.07 -0.31
N THR A 57 -2.73 -6.22 -0.76
CA THR A 57 -1.98 -7.48 -0.77
C THR A 57 -1.87 -8.06 -2.19
N GLY A 58 -1.05 -9.10 -2.36
CA GLY A 58 -0.94 -9.80 -3.64
C GLY A 58 -0.41 -8.91 -4.77
N LYS A 59 -1.13 -8.81 -5.90
CA LYS A 59 -0.70 -7.99 -7.05
C LYS A 59 -0.74 -6.48 -6.79
N ASN A 60 -1.46 -6.03 -5.75
CA ASN A 60 -1.61 -4.61 -5.44
C ASN A 60 -0.67 -4.13 -4.32
N LYS A 61 0.19 -5.01 -3.77
CA LYS A 61 1.01 -4.76 -2.56
C LYS A 61 1.84 -3.47 -2.54
N PHE A 62 2.14 -2.88 -3.70
CA PHE A 62 2.91 -1.64 -3.81
C PHE A 62 2.06 -0.36 -3.93
N LYS A 63 0.73 -0.49 -3.96
CA LYS A 63 -0.20 0.65 -4.05
C LYS A 63 -0.31 1.40 -2.73
N ALA A 64 -0.87 2.60 -2.79
CA ALA A 64 -1.24 3.39 -1.61
C ALA A 64 -2.14 2.59 -0.65
N PRO A 65 -2.06 2.86 0.67
CA PRO A 65 -2.93 2.21 1.65
C PRO A 65 -4.41 2.52 1.39
N LEU A 66 -5.26 1.55 1.69
CA LEU A 66 -6.71 1.69 1.70
C LEU A 66 -7.21 2.20 3.06
N PRO A 67 -8.45 2.72 3.15
CA PRO A 67 -9.05 3.10 4.42
C PRO A 67 -9.01 1.97 5.46
N PRO A 68 -8.97 2.28 6.77
CA PRO A 68 -9.00 1.27 7.82
C PRO A 68 -10.28 0.44 7.76
N PRO A 69 -10.21 -0.85 8.18
CA PRO A 69 -11.40 -1.68 8.30
C PRO A 69 -12.32 -1.14 9.40
N THR A 70 -13.62 -1.39 9.26
CA THR A 70 -14.64 -1.03 10.25
C THR A 70 -15.22 -2.28 10.92
N TRP A 71 -15.61 -2.18 12.19
CA TRP A 71 -16.17 -3.29 12.96
C TRP A 71 -17.31 -2.85 13.86
N THR A 72 -18.24 -3.77 14.13
CA THR A 72 -19.38 -3.54 15.05
C THR A 72 -19.17 -4.16 16.42
N LYS A 73 -18.35 -5.20 16.52
CA LYS A 73 -17.97 -5.84 17.78
C LYS A 73 -16.69 -5.22 18.32
N THR A 74 -16.56 -5.13 19.64
CA THR A 74 -15.35 -4.60 20.30
C THR A 74 -14.09 -5.28 19.77
N TYR A 75 -13.16 -4.44 19.29
CA TYR A 75 -11.83 -4.87 18.87
C TYR A 75 -10.90 -4.92 20.08
N ASP A 76 -10.36 -6.09 20.38
CA ASP A 76 -9.37 -6.27 21.44
C ASP A 76 -8.00 -5.76 21.00
N ALA A 77 -7.57 -4.63 21.54
CA ALA A 77 -6.32 -3.97 21.19
C ALA A 77 -5.16 -4.50 22.03
N ILE A 78 -4.79 -5.76 21.76
CA ILE A 78 -3.69 -6.48 22.41
C ILE A 78 -2.50 -6.66 21.46
N ASP A 79 -1.32 -6.86 22.03
CA ASP A 79 -0.12 -7.18 21.26
C ASP A 79 -0.25 -8.57 20.60
N ARG A 80 -0.06 -8.62 19.29
CA ARG A 80 -0.05 -9.84 18.46
C ARG A 80 1.29 -10.03 17.73
N GLY A 81 2.30 -9.22 18.05
CA GLY A 81 3.63 -9.27 17.44
C GLY A 81 3.62 -8.94 15.93
N VAL A 82 2.62 -8.20 15.44
CA VAL A 82 2.47 -7.93 14.00
C VAL A 82 3.57 -6.99 13.52
N ILE A 83 4.33 -7.43 12.52
CA ILE A 83 5.36 -6.62 11.85
C ILE A 83 5.17 -6.63 10.34
N CYS A 84 5.65 -5.56 9.69
CA CYS A 84 5.68 -5.50 8.23
C CYS A 84 6.71 -6.45 7.63
N PRO A 85 6.54 -6.87 6.37
CA PRO A 85 7.51 -7.70 5.65
C PRO A 85 8.91 -7.09 5.67
N GLN A 86 9.86 -7.79 6.27
CA GLN A 86 11.25 -7.35 6.42
C GLN A 86 12.18 -8.53 6.77
N PHE A 87 13.49 -8.33 6.64
CA PHE A 87 14.46 -9.25 7.21
C PHE A 87 14.45 -9.20 8.75
N VAL A 88 14.41 -10.35 9.42
CA VAL A 88 14.41 -10.43 10.89
C VAL A 88 15.81 -10.75 11.42
N TRP A 89 16.50 -9.71 11.90
CA TRP A 89 17.77 -9.88 12.58
C TRP A 89 17.57 -10.25 14.06
N LYS A 90 17.36 -11.55 14.34
CA LYS A 90 17.05 -12.07 15.70
C LYS A 90 17.94 -11.56 16.85
N PRO A 91 19.27 -11.40 16.69
CA PRO A 91 20.11 -10.82 17.74
C PRO A 91 19.71 -9.40 18.19
N ILE A 92 19.09 -8.61 17.31
CA ILE A 92 18.69 -7.22 17.59
C ILE A 92 17.18 -7.06 17.71
N MET A 93 16.41 -7.96 17.10
CA MET A 93 14.95 -8.04 17.22
C MET A 93 14.57 -9.34 17.96
N PRO A 94 14.77 -9.41 19.28
CA PRO A 94 14.29 -10.53 20.08
C PRO A 94 12.77 -10.44 20.21
N GLY A 95 12.06 -11.44 19.72
CA GLY A 95 10.59 -11.47 19.78
C GLY A 95 9.98 -12.54 18.90
N ASP A 96 8.75 -12.91 19.26
CA ASP A 96 7.86 -13.71 18.43
C ASP A 96 7.04 -12.77 17.58
N PHE A 97 7.32 -12.77 16.28
CA PHE A 97 6.72 -11.86 15.33
C PHE A 97 5.80 -12.60 14.36
N THR A 98 4.67 -11.98 14.07
CA THR A 98 3.76 -12.38 13.00
C THR A 98 3.96 -11.43 11.83
N MET A 99 4.68 -11.88 10.81
CA MET A 99 4.92 -11.09 9.60
C MET A 99 3.79 -11.26 8.60
N GLN A 100 3.20 -10.15 8.15
CA GLN A 100 2.10 -10.16 7.19
C GLN A 100 2.11 -8.91 6.32
N GLU A 101 1.60 -8.99 5.08
CA GLU A 101 1.53 -7.84 4.16
C GLU A 101 0.65 -6.71 4.74
N ASP A 102 -0.52 -7.07 5.27
CA ASP A 102 -1.41 -6.11 5.93
C ASP A 102 -0.97 -5.83 7.38
N CYS A 103 0.09 -5.04 7.51
CA CYS A 103 0.77 -4.75 8.78
C CYS A 103 0.47 -3.37 9.35
N LEU A 104 -0.47 -2.61 8.77
CA LEU A 104 -0.69 -1.18 9.08
C LEU A 104 -1.49 -0.97 10.37
N ILE A 105 -0.78 -1.13 11.47
CA ILE A 105 -1.32 -1.04 12.83
C ILE A 105 -0.67 0.08 13.65
N ALA A 106 -1.43 0.60 14.60
CA ALA A 106 -1.02 1.62 15.55
C ALA A 106 -1.15 1.11 17.00
N ASN A 107 -0.28 1.63 17.86
CA ASN A 107 -0.28 1.42 19.29
C ASN A 107 -0.45 2.77 19.99
N ILE A 108 -1.37 2.84 20.94
CA ILE A 108 -1.71 4.06 21.66
C ILE A 108 -1.45 3.79 23.14
N TYR A 109 -0.65 4.66 23.75
CA TYR A 109 -0.31 4.61 25.17
C TYR A 109 -0.86 5.87 25.83
N VAL A 110 -1.84 5.66 26.70
CA VAL A 110 -2.57 6.73 27.38
C VAL A 110 -2.22 6.68 28.86
N PRO A 111 -1.74 7.77 29.47
CA PRO A 111 -1.49 7.78 30.90
C PRO A 111 -2.80 7.62 31.67
N ASP A 112 -2.79 6.91 32.79
CA ASP A 112 -3.96 6.82 33.66
C ASP A 112 -4.22 8.18 34.34
N THR A 113 -5.08 8.97 33.70
CA THR A 113 -5.42 10.32 34.13
C THR A 113 -6.81 10.70 33.69
N ARG A 114 -7.48 11.52 34.51
CA ARG A 114 -8.77 12.13 34.14
C ARG A 114 -8.61 13.32 33.20
N ARG A 115 -7.37 13.82 33.02
CA ARG A 115 -7.09 14.94 32.12
C ARG A 115 -7.39 14.54 30.68
N LYS A 116 -7.97 15.47 29.94
CA LYS A 116 -8.24 15.37 28.50
C LYS A 116 -7.50 16.49 27.78
N ASN A 117 -7.56 16.46 26.46
CA ASN A 117 -6.88 17.42 25.59
C ASN A 117 -5.36 17.39 25.79
N LEU A 118 -4.81 16.18 25.95
CA LEU A 118 -3.37 15.95 26.16
C LEU A 118 -2.59 16.16 24.86
N SER A 119 -1.35 16.63 24.95
CA SER A 119 -0.44 16.68 23.79
C SER A 119 -0.23 15.26 23.23
N VAL A 120 -0.10 15.14 21.92
CA VAL A 120 0.07 13.85 21.25
C VAL A 120 1.47 13.78 20.64
N LEU A 121 2.22 12.73 20.96
CA LEU A 121 3.48 12.38 20.32
C LEU A 121 3.28 11.17 19.41
N VAL A 122 3.44 11.37 18.10
CA VAL A 122 3.49 10.28 17.11
C VAL A 122 4.94 9.96 16.81
N TYR A 123 5.39 8.75 17.15
CA TYR A 123 6.76 8.32 16.96
C TYR A 123 6.91 7.42 15.72
N VAL A 124 7.70 7.87 14.75
CA VAL A 124 8.06 7.13 13.54
C VAL A 124 9.36 6.36 13.80
N HIS A 125 9.29 5.02 13.79
CA HIS A 125 10.47 4.21 14.05
C HIS A 125 11.53 4.32 12.93
N GLY A 126 12.80 4.17 13.31
CA GLY A 126 13.94 4.09 12.41
C GLY A 126 14.13 2.71 11.78
N GLY A 127 15.36 2.43 11.34
CA GLY A 127 15.74 1.13 10.73
C GLY A 127 16.02 1.19 9.23
N ALA A 128 16.59 2.32 8.77
CA ALA A 128 17.03 2.54 7.39
C ALA A 128 15.94 2.30 6.31
N PHE A 129 14.66 2.42 6.70
CA PHE A 129 13.49 2.03 5.91
C PHE A 129 13.40 0.54 5.57
N GLN A 130 14.32 -0.31 6.04
CA GLN A 130 14.38 -1.75 5.71
C GLN A 130 13.81 -2.63 6.82
N VAL A 131 13.98 -2.23 8.07
CA VAL A 131 13.60 -2.99 9.25
C VAL A 131 12.95 -2.08 10.29
N GLY A 132 12.20 -2.68 11.21
CA GLY A 132 11.57 -2.06 12.35
C GLY A 132 10.08 -2.32 12.46
N TYR A 133 9.53 -1.85 13.58
CA TYR A 133 8.12 -1.99 13.93
C TYR A 133 7.76 -0.95 14.98
N GLY A 134 6.47 -0.62 15.10
CA GLY A 134 5.98 0.47 15.94
C GLY A 134 6.36 0.34 17.41
N ASP A 135 6.41 -0.88 17.93
CA ASP A 135 6.75 -1.13 19.34
C ASP A 135 8.26 -1.42 19.58
N TRP A 136 9.13 -1.17 18.59
CA TRP A 136 10.56 -1.42 18.73
C TRP A 136 11.20 -0.52 19.79
N LEU A 137 10.82 0.76 19.82
CA LEU A 137 11.22 1.70 20.85
C LEU A 137 10.01 2.10 21.69
N LYS A 138 9.95 1.58 22.92
CA LYS A 138 8.90 1.91 23.88
C LYS A 138 9.18 3.27 24.51
N ALA A 139 8.54 4.33 24.00
CA ALA A 139 8.60 5.66 24.58
C ALA A 139 7.79 5.81 25.90
N LYS A 140 7.47 4.70 26.59
CA LYS A 140 6.68 4.66 27.84
C LYS A 140 7.24 5.57 28.94
N ASN A 141 8.55 5.78 28.98
CA ASN A 141 9.18 6.67 29.97
C ASN A 141 8.74 8.14 29.83
N LEU A 142 8.32 8.59 28.65
CA LEU A 142 7.78 9.94 28.46
C LEU A 142 6.40 10.11 29.12
N LEU A 143 5.67 9.02 29.31
CA LEU A 143 4.33 9.05 29.90
C LEU A 143 4.36 9.21 31.42
N LYS A 144 5.53 9.18 32.06
CA LYS A 144 5.71 9.43 33.50
C LYS A 144 5.23 10.82 33.93
N TYR A 145 5.22 11.79 33.01
CA TYR A 145 4.71 13.14 33.26
C TYR A 145 3.17 13.21 33.26
N LYS A 146 2.50 12.13 32.82
CA LYS A 146 1.02 11.96 32.81
C LYS A 146 0.26 13.10 32.11
N ASP A 147 0.87 13.68 31.08
CA ASP A 147 0.37 14.87 30.39
C ASP A 147 0.41 14.78 28.85
N LEU A 148 0.85 13.65 28.30
CA LEU A 148 0.89 13.39 26.86
C LEU A 148 0.43 11.97 26.52
N ILE A 149 -0.04 11.77 25.28
CA ILE A 149 -0.32 10.46 24.69
C ILE A 149 0.79 10.12 23.70
N VAL A 150 1.25 8.87 23.70
CA VAL A 150 2.18 8.37 22.69
C VAL A 150 1.43 7.49 21.70
N VAL A 151 1.67 7.71 20.41
CA VAL A 151 1.26 6.84 19.32
C VAL A 151 2.50 6.30 18.63
N THR A 152 2.60 4.99 18.51
CA THR A 152 3.60 4.33 17.65
C THR A 152 2.89 3.47 16.63
N PHE A 153 3.56 3.08 15.55
CA PHE A 153 2.88 2.41 14.45
C PHE A 153 3.85 1.71 13.50
N ASN A 154 3.32 0.77 12.73
CA ASN A 154 4.02 0.14 11.61
C ASN A 154 3.78 0.91 10.32
N TYR A 155 4.78 1.00 9.44
CA TYR A 155 4.63 1.41 8.04
C TYR A 155 5.37 0.40 7.15
N ARG A 156 4.98 0.24 5.87
CA ARG A 156 5.66 -0.73 4.98
C ARG A 156 7.13 -0.38 4.77
N LEU A 157 7.97 -1.40 4.73
CA LEU A 157 9.43 -1.32 4.70
C LEU A 157 10.03 -1.93 3.43
N GLY A 158 11.31 -1.66 3.21
CA GLY A 158 12.13 -2.15 2.13
C GLY A 158 11.42 -2.04 0.78
N ILE A 159 11.53 -3.09 -0.03
CA ILE A 159 10.90 -3.14 -1.33
C ILE A 159 9.36 -3.05 -1.26
N HIS A 160 8.74 -3.56 -0.19
CA HIS A 160 7.28 -3.50 -0.03
C HIS A 160 6.77 -2.06 0.15
N GLY A 161 7.52 -1.24 0.89
CA GLY A 161 7.16 0.17 1.13
C GLY A 161 7.73 1.15 0.09
N PHE A 162 8.85 0.81 -0.56
CA PHE A 162 9.67 1.80 -1.27
C PHE A 162 10.15 1.35 -2.65
N LEU A 163 9.61 0.26 -3.21
CA LEU A 163 9.74 0.03 -4.65
C LEU A 163 9.07 1.17 -5.41
N CYS A 164 9.82 1.77 -6.34
CA CYS A 164 9.41 2.98 -7.03
C CYS A 164 9.67 2.82 -8.52
N LEU A 165 8.61 2.45 -9.26
CA LEU A 165 8.65 2.35 -10.72
C LEU A 165 8.02 3.57 -11.41
N GLY A 166 7.22 4.37 -10.69
CA GLY A 166 6.52 5.52 -11.24
C GLY A 166 5.32 5.16 -12.14
N THR A 167 4.97 3.87 -12.19
CA THR A 167 3.84 3.35 -12.97
C THR A 167 2.54 3.47 -12.17
N GLU A 168 1.40 3.21 -12.81
CA GLU A 168 0.10 3.27 -12.12
C GLU A 168 -0.01 2.23 -10.99
N ASP A 169 0.53 1.02 -11.19
CA ASP A 169 0.44 -0.04 -10.19
C ASP A 169 1.57 -0.01 -9.14
N ILE A 170 2.72 0.59 -9.47
CA ILE A 170 3.88 0.73 -8.57
C ILE A 170 4.40 2.18 -8.61
N PRO A 171 3.61 3.15 -8.12
CA PRO A 171 3.97 4.57 -8.21
C PRO A 171 5.17 4.95 -7.35
N GLY A 172 5.39 4.26 -6.23
CA GLY A 172 6.42 4.60 -5.24
C GLY A 172 5.83 5.00 -3.89
N ASN A 173 6.72 5.08 -2.89
CA ASN A 173 6.48 5.60 -1.54
C ASN A 173 5.23 5.08 -0.82
N ALA A 174 4.88 3.80 -1.00
CA ALA A 174 3.85 3.13 -0.22
C ALA A 174 4.05 3.36 1.29
N GLY A 175 5.27 3.20 1.80
CA GLY A 175 5.61 3.43 3.21
C GLY A 175 5.41 4.87 3.69
N MET A 176 5.70 5.89 2.86
CA MET A 176 5.38 7.29 3.24
C MET A 176 3.88 7.55 3.22
N LYS A 177 3.16 6.95 2.26
CA LYS A 177 1.70 7.06 2.15
C LYS A 177 1.01 6.41 3.36
N ASP A 178 1.58 5.33 3.90
CA ASP A 178 1.14 4.70 5.15
C ASP A 178 1.28 5.67 6.34
N GLN A 179 2.41 6.35 6.46
CA GLN A 179 2.63 7.35 7.53
C GLN A 179 1.60 8.51 7.44
N VAL A 180 1.29 8.99 6.23
CA VAL A 180 0.24 10.00 6.04
C VAL A 180 -1.14 9.44 6.43
N ALA A 181 -1.44 8.19 6.10
CA ALA A 181 -2.69 7.54 6.48
C ALA A 181 -2.84 7.43 8.01
N LEU A 182 -1.76 7.09 8.72
CA LEU A 182 -1.76 7.13 10.18
C LEU A 182 -2.04 8.54 10.70
N LEU A 183 -1.35 9.56 10.19
CA LEU A 183 -1.53 10.92 10.69
C LEU A 183 -2.97 11.43 10.50
N LYS A 184 -3.62 11.06 9.38
CA LYS A 184 -5.06 11.30 9.18
C LYS A 184 -5.90 10.53 10.20
N TRP A 185 -5.57 9.26 10.46
CA TRP A 185 -6.25 8.46 11.47
C TRP A 185 -6.11 9.08 12.87
N VAL A 186 -4.93 9.60 13.23
CA VAL A 186 -4.68 10.31 14.50
C VAL A 186 -5.58 11.55 14.59
N GLN A 187 -5.63 12.37 13.54
CA GLN A 187 -6.49 13.56 13.52
C GLN A 187 -7.97 13.24 13.78
N HIS A 188 -8.46 12.14 13.24
CA HIS A 188 -9.86 11.74 13.38
C HIS A 188 -10.16 11.06 14.73
N ASN A 189 -9.21 10.32 15.31
CA ASN A 189 -9.51 9.38 16.39
C ASN A 189 -8.86 9.70 17.74
N ILE A 190 -7.78 10.49 17.77
CA ILE A 190 -6.98 10.65 19.00
C ILE A 190 -7.75 11.34 20.14
N ALA A 191 -8.76 12.16 19.79
CA ALA A 191 -9.65 12.80 20.75
C ALA A 191 -10.43 11.79 21.62
N ALA A 192 -10.80 10.64 21.05
CA ALA A 192 -11.50 9.58 21.78
C ALA A 192 -10.63 9.00 22.92
N PHE A 193 -9.31 8.97 22.72
CA PHE A 193 -8.33 8.56 23.74
C PHE A 193 -7.96 9.69 24.71
N GLY A 194 -8.53 10.90 24.54
CA GLY A 194 -8.25 12.08 25.36
C GLY A 194 -7.10 12.96 24.86
N GLY A 195 -6.58 12.72 23.65
CA GLY A 195 -5.56 13.55 23.02
C GLY A 195 -6.13 14.79 22.34
N ASN A 196 -5.28 15.77 22.09
CA ASN A 196 -5.61 16.98 21.35
C ASN A 196 -5.15 16.85 19.89
N PRO A 197 -6.07 16.72 18.90
CA PRO A 197 -5.69 16.66 17.49
C PRO A 197 -5.01 17.95 16.99
N ASN A 198 -5.23 19.08 17.68
CA ASN A 198 -4.61 20.37 17.38
C ASN A 198 -3.25 20.57 18.10
N ASP A 199 -2.72 19.54 18.75
CA ASP A 199 -1.41 19.58 19.40
C ASP A 199 -0.65 18.25 19.23
N VAL A 200 -0.38 17.94 17.95
CA VAL A 200 0.31 16.72 17.52
C VAL A 200 1.78 17.05 17.21
N THR A 201 2.69 16.33 17.84
CA THR A 201 4.14 16.33 17.56
C THR A 201 4.50 15.04 16.86
N ILE A 202 5.18 15.12 15.72
CA ILE A 202 5.83 13.96 15.11
C ILE A 202 7.29 13.91 15.51
N ALA A 203 7.81 12.74 15.85
CA ALA A 203 9.21 12.53 16.18
C ALA A 203 9.73 11.25 15.53
N GLY A 204 11.03 11.16 15.29
CA GLY A 204 11.61 9.93 14.78
C GLY A 204 13.13 9.93 14.82
N TYR A 205 13.69 8.72 14.91
CA TYR A 205 15.13 8.48 14.90
C TYR A 205 15.60 7.88 13.58
N SER A 206 16.76 8.31 13.06
CA SER A 206 17.37 7.75 11.83
C SER A 206 16.43 7.84 10.62
N ALA A 207 16.02 6.73 10.01
CA ALA A 207 15.01 6.73 8.93
C ALA A 207 13.65 7.31 9.36
N GLY A 208 13.30 7.20 10.64
CA GLY A 208 12.14 7.89 11.21
C GLY A 208 12.32 9.40 11.23
N SER A 209 13.54 9.89 11.49
CA SER A 209 13.89 11.31 11.40
C SER A 209 13.80 11.82 9.97
N MET A 210 14.36 11.07 9.01
CA MET A 210 14.23 11.37 7.58
C MET A 210 12.76 11.41 7.14
N SER A 211 11.94 10.49 7.66
CA SER A 211 10.51 10.45 7.40
C SER A 211 9.77 11.68 7.91
N VAL A 212 9.94 12.05 9.18
CA VAL A 212 9.25 13.22 9.75
C VAL A 212 9.72 14.52 9.08
N ASP A 213 10.99 14.61 8.70
CA ASP A 213 11.54 15.74 7.95
C ASP A 213 10.94 15.82 6.52
N LEU A 214 10.82 14.69 5.81
CA LEU A 214 10.13 14.63 4.51
C LEU A 214 8.63 14.98 4.60
N LEU A 215 7.97 14.63 5.71
CA LEU A 215 6.57 14.99 5.93
C LEU A 215 6.37 16.50 6.09
N THR A 216 7.35 17.24 6.61
CA THR A 216 7.27 18.72 6.76
C THR A 216 7.11 19.48 5.45
N ILE A 217 7.63 18.91 4.35
CA ILE A 217 7.56 19.51 3.01
C ILE A 217 6.44 18.92 2.15
N SER A 218 5.71 17.92 2.66
CA SER A 218 4.66 17.22 1.92
C SER A 218 3.30 17.91 2.09
N LYS A 219 2.71 18.39 0.98
CA LYS A 219 1.34 18.93 0.99
C LYS A 219 0.30 17.92 1.48
N SER A 220 0.54 16.63 1.28
CA SER A 220 -0.37 15.57 1.74
C SER A 220 -0.43 15.44 3.26
N ALA A 221 0.54 16.02 3.98
CA ALA A 221 0.62 16.01 5.43
C ALA A 221 0.29 17.38 6.07
N GLU A 222 -0.08 18.36 5.25
CA GLU A 222 -0.42 19.71 5.70
C GLU A 222 -1.59 19.67 6.71
N GLY A 223 -1.40 20.33 7.85
CA GLY A 223 -2.39 20.39 8.93
C GLY A 223 -2.52 19.11 9.78
N LEU A 224 -1.74 18.05 9.51
CA LEU A 224 -1.84 16.80 10.29
C LEU A 224 -0.99 16.77 11.56
N PHE A 225 -0.03 17.68 11.70
CA PHE A 225 0.82 17.84 12.88
C PHE A 225 1.28 19.30 13.04
N HIS A 226 1.84 19.61 14.20
CA HIS A 226 2.10 20.97 14.66
C HIS A 226 3.56 21.19 15.08
N LYS A 227 4.25 20.13 15.49
CA LYS A 227 5.64 20.14 15.97
C LYS A 227 6.40 18.94 15.42
N VAL A 228 7.72 19.08 15.27
CA VAL A 228 8.59 18.04 14.69
C VAL A 228 9.86 17.90 15.52
N ILE A 229 10.27 16.66 15.80
CA ILE A 229 11.55 16.33 16.46
C ILE A 229 12.31 15.34 15.57
N PRO A 230 13.23 15.82 14.70
CA PRO A 230 14.09 14.97 13.88
C PRO A 230 15.37 14.60 14.65
N GLU A 231 15.59 13.31 14.92
CA GLU A 231 16.78 12.79 15.60
C GLU A 231 17.69 11.98 14.67
N SER A 232 18.88 12.50 14.37
CA SER A 232 19.93 11.78 13.63
C SER A 232 19.53 11.31 12.21
N GLY A 233 18.74 12.11 11.49
CA GLY A 233 18.47 11.94 10.07
C GLY A 233 17.79 13.18 9.48
N SER A 234 18.01 13.44 8.19
CA SER A 234 17.40 14.57 7.48
C SER A 234 17.01 14.17 6.05
N ASN A 235 16.08 14.90 5.45
CA ASN A 235 15.63 14.70 4.07
C ASN A 235 16.75 14.93 3.03
N LEU A 236 17.84 15.62 3.41
CA LEU A 236 19.04 15.82 2.59
C LEU A 236 20.08 14.70 2.75
N GLY A 237 19.87 13.75 3.68
CA GLY A 237 20.79 12.64 3.88
C GLY A 237 20.84 11.72 2.67
N THR A 238 22.01 11.16 2.36
CA THR A 238 22.22 10.25 1.21
C THR A 238 21.29 9.04 1.21
N PHE A 239 20.83 8.60 2.39
CA PHE A 239 19.91 7.47 2.55
C PHE A 239 18.44 7.87 2.65
N ALA A 240 18.11 9.17 2.60
CA ALA A 240 16.74 9.65 2.74
C ALA A 240 15.93 9.48 1.46
N THR A 241 16.57 9.57 0.29
CA THR A 241 15.90 9.41 -0.99
C THR A 241 16.73 8.60 -2.00
N GLN A 242 16.06 7.80 -2.84
CA GLN A 242 16.68 7.05 -3.93
C GLN A 242 17.05 7.99 -5.08
N PRO A 243 18.34 8.09 -5.48
CA PRO A 243 18.72 8.90 -6.63
C PRO A 243 18.27 8.28 -7.96
N ASN A 244 18.30 6.94 -8.07
CA ASN A 244 17.98 6.19 -9.29
C ASN A 244 17.03 5.01 -8.98
N PRO A 245 15.76 5.26 -8.62
CA PRO A 245 14.84 4.21 -8.14
C PRO A 245 14.58 3.09 -9.18
N ILE A 246 14.49 3.43 -10.47
CA ILE A 246 14.34 2.44 -11.54
C ILE A 246 15.59 1.55 -11.65
N GLN A 247 16.79 2.14 -11.56
CA GLN A 247 18.03 1.38 -11.64
C GLN A 247 18.16 0.43 -10.45
N ASN A 248 17.80 0.88 -9.23
CA ASN A 248 17.72 0.04 -8.05
C ASN A 248 16.80 -1.17 -8.26
N ALA A 249 15.62 -0.95 -8.84
CA ALA A 249 14.70 -2.03 -9.18
C ALA A 249 15.29 -2.99 -10.23
N LYS A 250 15.92 -2.48 -11.30
CA LYS A 250 16.59 -3.32 -12.30
C LYS A 250 17.67 -4.20 -11.66
N ASP A 251 18.53 -3.63 -10.83
CA ASP A 251 19.64 -4.35 -10.23
C ASP A 251 19.18 -5.38 -9.20
N HIS A 252 18.16 -5.06 -8.41
CA HIS A 252 17.50 -6.04 -7.55
C HIS A 252 16.89 -7.19 -8.38
N ALA A 253 16.13 -6.91 -9.43
CA ALA A 253 15.54 -7.93 -10.28
C ALA A 253 16.60 -8.86 -10.90
N LYS A 254 17.77 -8.34 -11.30
CA LYS A 254 18.91 -9.16 -11.75
C LYS A 254 19.42 -10.11 -10.67
N THR A 255 19.44 -9.71 -9.39
CA THR A 255 19.84 -10.62 -8.29
C THR A 255 18.87 -11.79 -8.12
N LEU A 256 17.65 -11.65 -8.63
CA LEU A 256 16.63 -12.70 -8.68
C LEU A 256 16.58 -13.39 -10.07
N ASN A 257 17.66 -13.29 -10.86
CA ASN A 257 17.81 -13.87 -12.20
C ASN A 257 16.78 -13.40 -13.24
N PHE A 258 16.15 -12.24 -13.03
CA PHE A 258 15.28 -11.64 -14.04
C PHE A 258 16.10 -10.86 -15.06
N THR A 259 15.93 -11.19 -16.35
CA THR A 259 16.76 -10.65 -17.44
C THR A 259 16.07 -9.52 -18.22
N ASN A 260 14.74 -9.46 -18.23
CA ASN A 260 13.98 -8.48 -19.02
C ASN A 260 13.74 -7.17 -18.27
N VAL A 261 14.80 -6.64 -17.66
CA VAL A 261 14.75 -5.50 -16.73
C VAL A 261 14.54 -4.16 -17.41
N ASP A 262 14.79 -4.06 -18.72
CA ASP A 262 14.70 -2.80 -19.45
C ASP A 262 13.27 -2.44 -19.89
N ASN A 263 12.37 -3.41 -19.93
CA ASN A 263 10.95 -3.16 -20.16
C ASN A 263 10.24 -2.91 -18.83
N ILE A 264 9.79 -1.66 -18.60
CA ILE A 264 9.16 -1.25 -17.34
C ILE A 264 7.91 -2.06 -16.99
N TYR A 265 7.12 -2.49 -17.98
CA TYR A 265 5.90 -3.28 -17.76
C TYR A 265 6.23 -4.73 -17.39
N HIS A 266 7.28 -5.31 -17.98
CA HIS A 266 7.74 -6.63 -17.58
C HIS A 266 8.38 -6.60 -16.18
N LEU A 267 9.12 -5.53 -15.86
CA LEU A 267 9.67 -5.30 -14.52
C LEU A 267 8.55 -5.13 -13.49
N GLU A 268 7.50 -4.37 -13.81
CA GLU A 268 6.30 -4.21 -12.98
C GLU A 268 5.60 -5.55 -12.73
N GLU A 269 5.30 -6.32 -13.79
CA GLU A 269 4.65 -7.63 -13.65
C GLU A 269 5.52 -8.63 -12.86
N PHE A 270 6.84 -8.60 -13.05
CA PHE A 270 7.78 -9.38 -12.26
C PHE A 270 7.61 -9.11 -10.75
N TYR A 271 7.58 -7.84 -10.34
CA TYR A 271 7.40 -7.49 -8.93
C TYR A 271 6.01 -7.82 -8.38
N LYS A 272 4.96 -7.59 -9.17
CA LYS A 272 3.57 -7.86 -8.73
C LYS A 272 3.33 -9.34 -8.48
N THR A 273 3.96 -10.21 -9.28
CA THR A 273 3.71 -11.66 -9.25
C THR A 273 4.52 -12.40 -8.19
N LEU A 274 5.68 -11.87 -7.79
CA LEU A 274 6.48 -12.51 -6.74
C LEU A 274 5.89 -12.32 -5.34
N PRO A 275 5.96 -13.34 -4.48
CA PRO A 275 5.61 -13.20 -3.08
C PRO A 275 6.68 -12.38 -2.34
N TYR A 276 6.29 -11.71 -1.25
CA TYR A 276 7.16 -10.73 -0.58
C TYR A 276 8.43 -11.37 0.00
N ASP A 277 8.36 -12.63 0.43
CA ASP A 277 9.47 -13.40 0.98
C ASP A 277 10.58 -13.65 -0.05
N THR A 278 10.22 -13.74 -1.34
CA THR A 278 11.19 -13.78 -2.44
C THR A 278 11.80 -12.41 -2.73
N LEU A 279 11.05 -11.33 -2.46
CA LEU A 279 11.48 -9.97 -2.74
C LEU A 279 12.35 -9.36 -1.63
N ILE A 280 12.30 -9.91 -0.42
CA ILE A 280 13.10 -9.45 0.71
C ILE A 280 14.44 -10.18 0.67
N GLY A 281 15.53 -9.40 0.73
CA GLY A 281 16.88 -9.95 0.82
C GLY A 281 17.18 -10.60 2.19
N GLU A 282 18.26 -11.38 2.24
CA GLU A 282 18.67 -12.13 3.44
C GLU A 282 19.36 -11.28 4.53
N GLY A 283 19.37 -9.95 4.41
CA GLY A 283 20.04 -9.09 5.40
C GLY A 283 20.02 -7.61 5.07
N LEU A 284 20.41 -6.80 6.06
CA LEU A 284 20.65 -5.36 5.89
C LEU A 284 22.07 -5.15 5.33
N ASN A 285 22.18 -4.88 4.03
CA ASN A 285 23.45 -4.52 3.40
C ASN A 285 23.44 -3.04 2.96
N LEU A 286 23.99 -2.15 3.79
CA LEU A 286 24.10 -0.72 3.49
C LEU A 286 25.08 -0.42 2.34
N ALA A 287 25.92 -1.39 1.94
CA ALA A 287 26.82 -1.31 0.80
C ALA A 287 26.24 -1.97 -0.46
N ALA A 288 24.98 -2.42 -0.42
CA ALA A 288 24.32 -2.98 -1.59
C ALA A 288 24.27 -1.95 -2.73
N PRO A 289 24.36 -2.39 -4.00
CA PRO A 289 24.27 -1.49 -5.15
C PRO A 289 22.89 -0.84 -5.31
N TYR A 290 21.89 -1.31 -4.56
CA TYR A 290 20.55 -0.78 -4.51
C TYR A 290 20.06 -0.69 -3.05
N PHE A 291 19.18 0.29 -2.77
CA PHE A 291 18.60 0.48 -1.45
C PHE A 291 17.20 1.09 -1.59
N PHE A 292 16.18 0.49 -0.98
CA PHE A 292 14.78 0.91 -1.15
C PHE A 292 14.37 1.90 -0.05
N THR A 293 14.45 3.19 -0.36
CA THR A 293 14.07 4.31 0.52
C THR A 293 13.07 5.22 -0.20
N PRO A 294 12.54 6.31 0.39
CA PRO A 294 11.68 7.23 -0.35
C PRO A 294 12.27 7.64 -1.72
N CYS A 295 11.44 7.91 -2.71
CA CYS A 295 11.86 8.34 -4.04
C CYS A 295 11.09 9.60 -4.46
N VAL A 296 11.65 10.35 -5.42
CA VAL A 296 10.86 11.32 -6.17
C VAL A 296 10.01 10.54 -7.17
N GLU A 297 8.70 10.46 -6.93
CA GLU A 297 7.77 9.82 -7.87
C GLU A 297 7.77 10.61 -9.17
N GLN A 298 8.32 10.00 -10.22
CA GLN A 298 8.16 10.50 -11.58
C GLN A 298 7.07 9.67 -12.23
N GLU A 299 6.09 10.29 -12.88
CA GLU A 299 5.19 9.54 -13.75
C GLU A 299 6.02 8.89 -14.86
N THR A 300 6.29 7.59 -14.74
CA THR A 300 6.89 6.80 -15.81
C THR A 300 5.80 6.44 -16.81
N GLY A 301 5.33 7.47 -17.50
CA GLY A 301 5.26 7.31 -18.93
C GLY A 301 6.64 7.63 -19.45
N ASP A 302 7.34 6.65 -20.00
CA ASP A 302 8.52 6.88 -20.86
C ASP A 302 8.28 8.14 -21.71
N GLU A 303 9.31 8.94 -22.00
CA GLU A 303 9.14 10.04 -22.95
C GLU A 303 8.48 9.52 -24.24
N GLU A 304 8.83 8.30 -24.64
CA GLU A 304 8.18 7.54 -25.70
C GLU A 304 6.68 7.30 -25.44
N TYR A 305 6.26 6.86 -24.25
CA TYR A 305 4.85 6.65 -23.89
C TYR A 305 4.05 7.95 -23.75
N ARG A 306 4.67 9.01 -23.21
CA ARG A 306 4.07 10.36 -23.17
C ARG A 306 3.90 10.91 -24.59
N ASN A 307 4.89 10.71 -25.45
CA ASN A 307 4.84 11.07 -26.86
C ASN A 307 3.77 10.25 -27.60
N MET A 308 3.70 8.94 -27.33
CA MET A 308 2.68 8.04 -27.87
C MET A 308 1.27 8.49 -27.52
N LYS A 309 1.03 8.80 -26.24
CA LYS A 309 -0.26 9.33 -25.77
C LYS A 309 -0.61 10.65 -26.48
N LYS A 310 0.37 11.53 -26.71
CA LYS A 310 0.17 12.78 -27.48
C LYS A 310 -0.17 12.49 -28.95
N ILE A 311 0.57 11.60 -29.61
CA ILE A 311 0.34 11.19 -31.00
C ILE A 311 -1.05 10.59 -31.16
N MET A 312 -1.42 9.61 -30.34
CA MET A 312 -2.74 8.96 -30.37
C MET A 312 -3.88 9.96 -30.19
N ARG A 313 -3.81 10.84 -29.18
CA ARG A 313 -4.83 11.87 -28.96
C ARG A 313 -4.96 12.82 -30.15
N ASN A 314 -3.85 13.24 -30.74
CA ASN A 314 -3.86 14.12 -31.91
C ASN A 314 -4.49 13.42 -33.13
N ILE A 315 -4.11 12.16 -33.40
CA ILE A 315 -4.68 11.36 -34.49
C ILE A 315 -6.20 11.24 -34.33
N TRP A 316 -6.67 10.88 -33.13
CA TRP A 316 -8.09 10.69 -32.85
C TRP A 316 -8.87 12.00 -32.95
N HIS A 317 -8.36 13.07 -32.33
CA HIS A 317 -8.95 14.40 -32.41
C HIS A 317 -9.12 14.86 -33.86
N ASN A 318 -8.07 14.73 -34.68
CA ASN A 318 -8.10 15.16 -36.08
C ASN A 318 -9.07 14.31 -36.91
N PHE A 319 -9.08 13.00 -36.70
CA PHE A 319 -10.00 12.10 -37.40
C PHE A 319 -11.46 12.43 -37.07
N VAL A 320 -11.78 12.62 -35.79
CA VAL A 320 -13.14 12.99 -35.35
C VAL A 320 -13.57 14.33 -35.96
N LYS A 321 -12.68 15.32 -36.01
CA LYS A 321 -13.01 16.65 -36.53
C LYS A 321 -13.07 16.75 -38.06
N THR A 322 -12.25 15.98 -38.77
CA THR A 322 -11.97 16.25 -40.19
C THR A 322 -12.07 15.02 -41.09
N GLY A 323 -12.28 13.84 -40.52
CA GLY A 323 -12.20 12.56 -41.23
C GLY A 323 -10.79 12.17 -41.67
N LYS A 324 -9.76 12.96 -41.30
CA LYS A 324 -8.35 12.70 -41.64
C LYS A 324 -7.52 12.57 -40.36
N PRO A 325 -6.95 11.38 -40.07
CA PRO A 325 -6.19 11.19 -38.83
C PRO A 325 -4.88 11.99 -38.83
N VAL A 326 -4.27 12.13 -40.01
CA VAL A 326 -3.02 12.86 -40.22
C VAL A 326 -3.25 14.00 -41.23
N PRO A 327 -3.34 15.26 -40.79
CA PRO A 327 -3.56 16.40 -41.69
C PRO A 327 -2.31 16.73 -42.53
N LYS A 328 -2.50 17.46 -43.63
CA LYS A 328 -1.38 17.94 -44.47
C LYS A 328 -0.43 18.82 -43.65
N GLY A 329 0.87 18.57 -43.75
CA GLY A 329 1.91 19.29 -42.98
C GLY A 329 2.24 18.68 -41.62
N SER A 330 1.60 17.55 -41.24
CA SER A 330 2.02 16.76 -40.08
C SER A 330 3.39 16.14 -40.29
N SER A 331 4.14 15.94 -39.20
CA SER A 331 5.38 15.17 -39.18
C SER A 331 5.17 13.65 -39.28
N LEU A 332 3.92 13.19 -39.11
CA LEU A 332 3.56 11.76 -39.22
C LEU A 332 3.32 11.35 -40.68
N PRO A 333 3.55 10.08 -41.04
CA PRO A 333 3.19 9.55 -42.34
C PRO A 333 1.72 9.78 -42.67
N SER A 334 1.42 10.12 -43.92
CA SER A 334 0.03 10.27 -44.38
C SER A 334 -0.72 8.96 -44.19
N TRP A 335 -1.87 9.00 -43.50
CA TRP A 335 -2.70 7.81 -43.29
C TRP A 335 -3.91 7.85 -44.24
N PRO A 336 -3.89 7.09 -45.36
CA PRO A 336 -4.98 7.07 -46.31
C PRO A 336 -6.20 6.31 -45.77
N PRO A 337 -7.41 6.58 -46.30
CA PRO A 337 -8.59 5.78 -46.01
C PRO A 337 -8.39 4.31 -46.36
N VAL A 338 -9.05 3.42 -45.60
CA VAL A 338 -9.13 1.99 -45.93
C VAL A 338 -9.94 1.83 -47.22
N GLY A 339 -9.40 1.05 -48.16
CA GLY A 339 -10.04 0.68 -49.42
C GLY A 339 -10.48 -0.78 -49.42
N ALA A 340 -11.23 -1.20 -50.44
CA ALA A 340 -11.73 -2.59 -50.55
C ALA A 340 -10.61 -3.64 -50.56
N ASP A 341 -9.47 -3.31 -51.18
CA ASP A 341 -8.34 -4.23 -51.37
C ASP A 341 -7.11 -3.88 -50.50
N THR A 342 -7.18 -2.80 -49.73
CA THR A 342 -6.04 -2.28 -48.95
C THR A 342 -6.46 -1.89 -47.55
N SER A 343 -5.85 -2.50 -46.53
CA SER A 343 -6.05 -2.16 -45.12
C SER A 343 -4.74 -1.69 -44.48
N PRO A 344 -4.23 -0.51 -44.88
CA PRO A 344 -3.01 0.01 -44.30
C PRO A 344 -3.27 0.41 -42.84
N TYR A 345 -2.31 0.12 -41.97
CA TYR A 345 -2.38 0.49 -40.57
C TYR A 345 -1.16 1.31 -40.17
N MET A 346 -1.36 2.26 -39.26
CA MET A 346 -0.26 2.97 -38.64
C MET A 346 0.36 2.09 -37.55
N SER A 347 1.64 1.79 -37.68
CA SER A 347 2.44 1.19 -36.62
C SER A 347 2.99 2.31 -35.76
N LEU A 348 2.60 2.31 -34.50
CA LEU A 348 2.99 3.32 -33.51
C LEU A 348 4.07 2.73 -32.59
N GLY A 349 5.23 2.37 -33.16
CA GLY A 349 6.42 1.95 -32.40
C GLY A 349 7.43 3.09 -32.22
N GLN A 350 8.69 2.76 -31.95
CA GLN A 350 9.81 3.73 -31.85
C GLN A 350 9.89 4.66 -33.06
N THR A 351 9.63 4.12 -34.26
CA THR A 351 9.40 4.91 -35.47
C THR A 351 7.94 4.74 -35.87
N VAL A 352 7.24 5.86 -36.05
CA VAL A 352 5.87 5.84 -36.55
C VAL A 352 5.89 5.64 -38.06
N GLU A 353 5.31 4.54 -38.51
CA GLU A 353 5.34 4.15 -39.92
C GLU A 353 3.98 3.65 -40.41
N LEU A 354 3.65 3.96 -41.66
CA LEU A 354 2.48 3.39 -42.32
C LEU A 354 2.86 2.04 -42.91
N ARG A 355 2.19 0.97 -42.48
CA ARG A 355 2.36 -0.36 -43.05
C ARG A 355 1.23 -0.63 -44.03
N SER A 356 1.58 -1.06 -45.24
CA SER A 356 0.66 -1.24 -46.37
C SER A 356 -0.03 -2.60 -46.39
N SER A 357 0.49 -3.59 -45.66
CA SER A 357 -0.11 -4.92 -45.55
C SER A 357 -1.27 -4.93 -44.55
N ALA A 358 -2.30 -5.73 -44.82
CA ALA A 358 -3.40 -5.93 -43.89
C ALA A 358 -2.89 -6.56 -42.59
N LEU A 359 -3.18 -5.93 -41.45
CA LEU A 359 -2.87 -6.50 -40.14
C LEU A 359 -3.62 -7.83 -40.02
N THR A 360 -2.90 -8.94 -39.92
CA THR A 360 -3.47 -10.30 -39.86
C THR A 360 -4.37 -10.66 -41.04
N GLU A 361 -3.84 -10.55 -42.26
CA GLU A 361 -4.56 -10.80 -43.53
C GLU A 361 -5.46 -12.07 -43.54
N ASN A 362 -4.99 -13.18 -42.96
CA ASN A 362 -5.78 -14.41 -42.85
C ASN A 362 -7.06 -14.25 -42.02
N ARG A 363 -7.02 -13.43 -40.95
CA ARG A 363 -8.20 -13.16 -40.10
C ARG A 363 -9.14 -12.16 -40.77
N THR A 364 -8.63 -11.14 -41.45
CA THR A 364 -9.46 -10.14 -42.13
C THR A 364 -10.16 -10.73 -43.36
N ARG A 365 -9.49 -11.63 -44.10
CA ARG A 365 -10.07 -12.32 -45.26
C ARG A 365 -11.23 -13.23 -44.87
N PHE A 366 -11.18 -13.87 -43.69
CA PHE A 366 -12.32 -14.61 -43.16
C PHE A 366 -13.57 -13.72 -43.04
N TRP A 367 -13.44 -12.51 -42.48
CA TRP A 367 -14.55 -11.57 -42.33
C TRP A 367 -15.03 -10.99 -43.66
N ALA A 368 -14.13 -10.73 -44.61
CA ALA A 368 -14.52 -10.31 -45.96
C ALA A 368 -15.39 -11.37 -46.66
N ASN A 369 -15.07 -12.65 -46.44
CA ASN A 369 -15.74 -13.77 -47.09
C ASN A 369 -16.91 -14.34 -46.27
N ILE A 370 -17.12 -13.89 -45.03
CA ILE A 370 -18.09 -14.51 -44.11
C ILE A 370 -19.51 -14.41 -44.67
N TYR A 371 -19.86 -13.25 -45.24
CA TYR A 371 -21.17 -13.05 -45.84
C TYR A 371 -21.31 -13.86 -47.13
N GLN A 372 -20.28 -13.85 -47.98
CA GLN A 372 -20.33 -14.58 -49.24
C GLN A 372 -20.39 -16.11 -49.05
N LYS A 373 -19.85 -16.63 -47.95
CA LYS A 373 -19.78 -18.06 -47.66
C LYS A 373 -20.91 -18.57 -46.76
N TYR A 374 -21.42 -17.74 -45.85
CA TYR A 374 -22.35 -18.18 -44.80
C TYR A 374 -23.65 -17.37 -44.74
N TYR A 375 -23.76 -16.26 -45.47
CA TYR A 375 -25.03 -15.53 -45.56
C TYR A 375 -25.89 -16.18 -46.65
N LEU A 376 -26.89 -16.94 -46.22
CA LEU A 376 -27.97 -17.41 -47.09
C LEU A 376 -28.99 -16.28 -47.21
N GLU A 377 -29.38 -15.90 -48.42
CA GLU A 377 -30.51 -15.00 -48.60
C GLU A 377 -31.74 -15.55 -47.86
N PRO A 378 -32.59 -14.70 -47.24
CA PRO A 378 -33.78 -15.17 -46.56
C PRO A 378 -34.68 -15.94 -47.53
N LEU A 379 -34.76 -17.27 -47.37
CA LEU A 379 -35.70 -18.09 -48.12
C LEU A 379 -37.11 -17.72 -47.66
N SER A 380 -37.99 -17.39 -48.61
CA SER A 380 -39.41 -17.19 -48.31
C SER A 380 -39.96 -18.48 -47.68
N PRO A 381 -40.81 -18.39 -46.64
CA PRO A 381 -41.41 -19.57 -46.03
C PRO A 381 -42.14 -20.40 -47.11
N PRO A 382 -42.03 -21.74 -47.08
CA PRO A 382 -42.78 -22.57 -48.01
C PRO A 382 -44.29 -22.29 -47.87
N LYS A 383 -44.99 -22.18 -48.99
CA LYS A 383 -46.44 -21.94 -48.99
C LYS A 383 -47.13 -23.06 -48.18
N PRO A 384 -48.07 -22.72 -47.29
CA PRO A 384 -48.78 -23.73 -46.51
C PRO A 384 -49.51 -24.70 -47.45
N TYR A 385 -49.46 -25.99 -47.11
CA TYR A 385 -50.07 -27.05 -47.89
C TYR A 385 -51.56 -26.77 -48.15
N SER A 386 -51.98 -26.98 -49.39
CA SER A 386 -53.39 -26.94 -49.77
C SER A 386 -54.13 -28.06 -49.05
N ARG A 387 -55.37 -27.82 -48.64
CA ARG A 387 -56.26 -28.84 -48.04
C ARG A 387 -56.54 -30.06 -48.94
N SER A 388 -56.05 -30.06 -50.18
CA SER A 388 -56.05 -31.21 -51.09
C SER A 388 -54.96 -32.24 -50.81
N ASP A 389 -53.96 -31.90 -49.98
CA ASP A 389 -52.75 -32.71 -49.80
C ASP A 389 -52.71 -33.40 -48.41
N LEU A 390 -53.87 -33.53 -47.74
CA LEU A 390 -54.06 -34.31 -46.51
C LEU A 390 -54.93 -35.55 -46.74
#